data_AF-Q4QGF5-F1
#
_entry.id   AF-Q4QGF5-F1
#
_cell.length_a   1.000
_cell.length_b   1.000
_cell.length_c   1.000
_cell.angle_alpha   90.00
_cell.angle_beta   90.00
_cell.angle_gamma   90.00
#
_symmetry.space_group_name_H-M   'P 1'
#
loop_
_entity.id
_entity.type
_entity.pdbx_description
1 polymer ?
#
loop_
_entity_poly.entity_id
_entity_poly.type
_entity_poly.pdbx_seq_one_letter_code
_entity_poly.pdbx_strand_id
1 'polypeptide(L)'
;MVAMTSRLDAFVKSIIFPRPKIATYDTSTHPHKLVHIPLVDPHRHVENGAFTYGYLLANPKATHVLLYAHPNAVDIGMAYKELRYVSKEASMSVLLFEYSGYGLTHTPITEESIHQDTLSAYLFLRRYFGVPANRVILCGRSLGASPAAFLAAFLPPLQRPCLLILQCPFTALSECINEFSQNAVSIANFLGYNWFRTIDIITDVSCPVVLHHGTNDTTVRIDHSYTLQRARDTAAKPCVTYLYQEDGKGHNNLSSATLVRILRERVVTEALLPPLLPHLKLFLANAPVYARLFCDDGGMGLATLSDAVASWFAKLSLHCCAPPLDQLYVLLTASVCAFTMECARSWQIYCALIRKNLCGDAAHKRCTKDVFLHRCLACWGSPLAVHVAVERVNSTKEVRCFGFATCRDAMLDAPAVYPAKSTEALLSVLEIGVTPGLLSCIKRCLNTAPDMLEEEEIPCFVQQDTVSAVQLECERTVAFLTKEDKQRLCALLKDMDTGFSDNLSNKAYERLRRSPSTSPQMSAESFEELKEWLRPWTSTRGTDMHALAQEVPWDDYLLRSRSVARQHVLNESMSWEECCQAMEESDVVFKIYTLFQEMSAQYLRPTFHPHTTASVASRA
;
A
#
# COMPACT_ATOMS: atom_id res chain seq x y z
N MET A 1 -3.84 28.18 27.81
CA MET A 1 -5.18 27.81 27.29
C MET A 1 -5.11 26.62 26.33
N VAL A 2 -4.38 26.67 25.21
CA VAL A 2 -4.25 25.58 24.21
C VAL A 2 -3.78 24.23 24.79
N ALA A 3 -2.82 24.24 25.73
CA ALA A 3 -2.32 23.02 26.38
C ALA A 3 -3.30 22.43 27.42
N MET A 4 -4.21 23.25 27.96
CA MET A 4 -5.25 22.80 28.90
C MET A 4 -6.41 22.16 28.12
N THR A 5 -6.78 22.76 26.99
CA THR A 5 -7.79 22.20 26.08
C THR A 5 -7.33 20.88 25.44
N SER A 6 -6.05 20.72 25.12
CA SER A 6 -5.53 19.45 24.56
C SER A 6 -5.49 18.30 25.58
N ARG A 7 -5.15 18.59 26.85
CA ARG A 7 -5.19 17.57 27.92
C ARG A 7 -6.63 17.16 28.26
N LEU A 8 -7.55 18.12 28.26
CA LEU A 8 -8.97 17.84 28.50
C LEU A 8 -9.59 17.04 27.34
N ASP A 9 -9.28 17.38 26.08
CA ASP A 9 -9.68 16.59 24.89
C ASP A 9 -9.14 15.16 24.95
N ALA A 10 -7.86 14.97 25.26
CA ALA A 10 -7.28 13.63 25.41
C ALA A 10 -7.93 12.82 26.55
N PHE A 11 -8.24 13.47 27.67
CA PHE A 11 -8.95 12.83 28.79
C PHE A 11 -10.35 12.39 28.39
N VAL A 12 -11.12 13.27 27.75
CA VAL A 12 -12.49 12.93 27.31
C VAL A 12 -12.46 11.83 26.25
N LYS A 13 -11.56 11.88 25.27
CA LYS A 13 -11.35 10.79 24.32
C LYS A 13 -11.00 9.47 25.00
N SER A 14 -10.20 9.48 26.06
CA SER A 14 -9.87 8.26 26.81
C SER A 14 -11.07 7.62 27.53
N ILE A 15 -12.09 8.42 27.84
CA ILE A 15 -13.37 7.96 28.43
C ILE A 15 -14.31 7.43 27.35
N ILE A 16 -14.39 8.12 26.21
CA ILE A 16 -15.28 7.76 25.09
C ILE A 16 -14.76 6.52 24.35
N PHE A 17 -13.44 6.46 24.14
CA PHE A 17 -12.75 5.44 23.37
C PHE A 17 -11.71 4.72 24.23
N PRO A 18 -12.13 4.02 25.30
CA PRO A 18 -11.23 3.12 25.98
C PRO A 18 -10.69 2.11 24.98
N ARG A 19 -9.41 1.79 25.09
CA ARG A 19 -8.71 0.81 24.26
C ARG A 19 -7.66 0.08 25.11
N PRO A 20 -7.28 -1.16 24.74
CA PRO A 20 -6.15 -1.83 25.36
C PRO A 20 -4.90 -0.92 25.34
N LYS A 21 -4.17 -0.83 26.45
CA LYS A 21 -2.94 -0.03 26.52
C LYS A 21 -1.84 -0.57 25.60
N ILE A 22 -1.85 -1.88 25.40
CA ILE A 22 -0.98 -2.62 24.50
C ILE A 22 -1.90 -3.39 23.56
N ALA A 23 -1.63 -3.34 22.26
CA ALA A 23 -2.37 -4.13 21.28
C ALA A 23 -2.30 -5.62 21.64
N THR A 24 -3.43 -6.32 21.58
CA THR A 24 -3.52 -7.75 21.91
C THR A 24 -3.21 -8.65 20.72
N TYR A 25 -2.81 -8.05 19.60
CA TYR A 25 -2.42 -8.76 18.40
C TYR A 25 -1.23 -8.10 17.71
N ASP A 26 -0.53 -8.94 16.96
CA ASP A 26 0.51 -8.59 16.02
C ASP A 26 0.49 -9.59 14.86
N THR A 27 1.51 -9.52 14.02
CA THR A 27 1.69 -10.39 12.85
C THR A 27 1.98 -11.86 13.23
N SER A 28 2.34 -12.13 14.48
CA SER A 28 2.63 -13.47 15.02
C SER A 28 1.43 -14.13 15.71
N THR A 29 0.49 -13.32 16.22
CA THR A 29 -0.63 -13.78 17.06
C THR A 29 -1.57 -14.74 16.31
N HIS A 30 -1.95 -14.40 15.09
CA HIS A 30 -2.74 -15.25 14.19
C HIS A 30 -2.11 -15.26 12.79
N PRO A 31 -1.14 -16.16 12.54
CA PRO A 31 -0.38 -16.17 11.29
C PRO A 31 -1.29 -16.25 10.06
N HIS A 32 -0.93 -15.48 9.03
CA HIS A 32 -1.63 -15.40 7.74
C HIS A 32 -3.09 -14.92 7.81
N LYS A 33 -3.52 -14.27 8.91
CA LYS A 33 -4.85 -13.68 9.03
C LYS A 33 -4.86 -12.17 9.01
N LEU A 34 -3.80 -11.55 9.53
CA LEU A 34 -3.68 -10.10 9.61
C LEU A 34 -3.43 -9.54 8.21
N VAL A 35 -4.17 -8.49 7.86
CA VAL A 35 -4.07 -7.80 6.58
C VAL A 35 -3.91 -6.30 6.76
N HIS A 36 -3.20 -5.67 5.83
CA HIS A 36 -3.22 -4.21 5.68
C HIS A 36 -4.43 -3.79 4.84
N ILE A 37 -5.17 -2.80 5.33
CA ILE A 37 -6.33 -2.19 4.66
C ILE A 37 -5.93 -0.76 4.28
N PRO A 38 -5.69 -0.46 2.99
CA PRO A 38 -5.38 0.90 2.54
C PRO A 38 -6.53 1.86 2.87
N LEU A 39 -6.20 3.00 3.47
CA LEU A 39 -7.16 4.05 3.77
C LEU A 39 -7.47 4.88 2.52
N VAL A 40 -8.72 5.30 2.39
CA VAL A 40 -9.17 6.17 1.30
C VAL A 40 -9.57 7.55 1.79
N ASP A 41 -9.42 8.56 0.94
CA ASP A 41 -10.08 9.85 1.12
C ASP A 41 -11.62 9.67 1.09
N PRO A 42 -12.38 10.11 2.11
CA PRO A 42 -13.82 9.88 2.17
C PRO A 42 -14.64 10.52 1.05
N HIS A 43 -14.13 11.57 0.39
CA HIS A 43 -14.87 12.27 -0.66
C HIS A 43 -14.50 11.75 -2.06
N ARG A 44 -13.22 11.48 -2.29
CA ARG A 44 -12.70 11.00 -3.58
C ARG A 44 -12.74 9.49 -3.70
N HIS A 45 -12.84 8.80 -2.56
CA HIS A 45 -12.66 7.35 -2.43
C HIS A 45 -11.32 6.87 -3.00
N VAL A 46 -10.27 7.71 -3.06
CA VAL A 46 -8.95 7.31 -3.58
C VAL A 46 -8.03 7.02 -2.39
N GLU A 47 -7.15 6.03 -2.52
CA GLU A 47 -6.17 5.72 -1.46
C GLU A 47 -5.32 6.95 -1.12
N ASN A 48 -5.13 7.21 0.18
CA ASN A 48 -4.38 8.35 0.66
C ASN A 48 -2.92 8.00 1.04
N GLY A 49 -2.53 6.73 0.87
CA GLY A 49 -1.20 6.22 1.22
C GLY A 49 -1.00 5.92 2.71
N ALA A 50 -2.06 5.96 3.51
CA ALA A 50 -2.10 5.39 4.86
C ALA A 50 -2.85 4.05 4.85
N PHE A 51 -2.79 3.32 5.95
CA PHE A 51 -3.46 2.03 6.10
C PHE A 51 -3.89 1.80 7.54
N THR A 52 -4.87 0.92 7.73
CA THR A 52 -5.21 0.30 9.01
C THR A 52 -5.01 -1.22 8.93
N TYR A 53 -5.21 -1.91 10.04
CA TYR A 53 -5.11 -3.36 10.13
C TYR A 53 -6.49 -4.01 10.12
N GLY A 54 -6.55 -5.27 9.70
CA GLY A 54 -7.75 -6.09 9.86
C GLY A 54 -7.43 -7.57 9.91
N TYR A 55 -8.35 -8.36 10.41
CA TYR A 55 -8.32 -9.81 10.28
C TYR A 55 -9.29 -10.25 9.18
N LEU A 56 -8.77 -10.95 8.18
CA LEU A 56 -9.60 -11.59 7.15
C LEU A 56 -9.74 -13.10 7.43
N LEU A 57 -10.91 -13.47 7.95
CA LEU A 57 -11.29 -14.85 8.20
C LEU A 57 -11.96 -15.40 6.94
N ALA A 58 -11.14 -15.72 5.94
CA ALA A 58 -11.62 -16.26 4.68
C ALA A 58 -12.21 -17.67 4.84
N ASN A 59 -13.39 -17.87 4.25
CA ASN A 59 -14.03 -19.18 4.11
C ASN A 59 -14.24 -19.47 2.61
N PRO A 60 -13.59 -20.50 2.04
CA PRO A 60 -13.66 -20.82 0.60
C PRO A 60 -15.06 -21.16 0.07
N LYS A 61 -16.02 -21.45 0.96
CA LYS A 61 -17.41 -21.74 0.60
C LYS A 61 -18.33 -20.54 0.78
N ALA A 62 -17.81 -19.42 1.27
CA ALA A 62 -18.61 -18.25 1.57
C ALA A 62 -19.12 -17.56 0.30
N THR A 63 -20.43 -17.34 0.27
CA THR A 63 -21.12 -16.52 -0.73
C THR A 63 -21.27 -15.07 -0.29
N HIS A 64 -21.05 -14.78 1.00
CA HIS A 64 -21.17 -13.47 1.62
C HIS A 64 -19.97 -13.16 2.52
N VAL A 65 -19.70 -11.86 2.71
CA VAL A 65 -18.69 -11.37 3.66
C VAL A 65 -19.35 -10.49 4.71
N LEU A 66 -19.09 -10.78 5.98
CA LEU A 66 -19.43 -9.93 7.12
C LEU A 66 -18.31 -8.93 7.35
N LEU A 67 -18.58 -7.64 7.15
CA LEU A 67 -17.71 -6.55 7.59
C LEU A 67 -18.11 -6.15 9.02
N TYR A 68 -17.21 -6.35 9.97
CA TYR A 68 -17.50 -6.19 11.39
C TYR A 68 -16.76 -5.00 12.01
N ALA A 69 -17.54 -4.05 12.52
CA ALA A 69 -17.11 -2.88 13.28
C ALA A 69 -17.21 -3.20 14.79
N HIS A 70 -16.05 -3.34 15.46
CA HIS A 70 -15.96 -3.80 16.85
C HIS A 70 -16.44 -2.72 17.87
N PRO A 71 -16.78 -3.11 19.12
CA PRO A 71 -17.10 -2.15 20.17
C PRO A 71 -15.83 -1.43 20.68
N ASN A 72 -15.98 -0.45 21.57
CA ASN A 72 -14.82 0.12 22.28
C ASN A 72 -14.29 -0.86 23.36
N ALA A 73 -13.23 -0.45 24.06
CA ALA A 73 -12.50 -1.21 25.09
C ALA A 73 -11.88 -2.55 24.63
N VAL A 74 -12.01 -2.88 23.35
CA VAL A 74 -11.41 -4.06 22.72
C VAL A 74 -10.61 -3.63 21.48
N ASP A 75 -9.83 -4.54 20.94
CA ASP A 75 -9.22 -4.42 19.62
C ASP A 75 -9.57 -5.67 18.79
N ILE A 76 -9.13 -5.71 17.52
CA ILE A 76 -9.44 -6.84 16.64
C ILE A 76 -8.84 -8.18 17.11
N GLY A 77 -7.78 -8.14 17.92
CA GLY A 77 -7.18 -9.33 18.55
C GLY A 77 -8.12 -9.99 19.54
N MET A 78 -8.70 -9.20 20.44
CA MET A 78 -9.69 -9.68 21.42
C MET A 78 -10.97 -10.19 20.75
N ALA A 79 -11.42 -9.55 19.65
CA ALA A 79 -12.62 -9.94 18.92
C ALA A 79 -12.44 -11.21 18.06
N TYR A 80 -11.20 -11.64 17.79
CA TYR A 80 -10.90 -12.73 16.85
C TYR A 80 -11.62 -14.04 17.16
N LYS A 81 -11.62 -14.49 18.42
CA LYS A 81 -12.19 -15.80 18.81
C LYS A 81 -13.69 -15.86 18.53
N GLU A 82 -14.41 -14.79 18.89
CA GLU A 82 -15.84 -14.64 18.64
C GLU A 82 -16.13 -14.66 17.13
N LEU A 83 -15.42 -13.85 16.36
CA LEU A 83 -15.68 -13.66 14.93
C LEU A 83 -15.25 -14.88 14.11
N ARG A 84 -14.25 -15.64 14.57
CA ARG A 84 -13.87 -16.95 14.01
C ARG A 84 -14.97 -17.99 14.20
N TYR A 85 -15.62 -18.01 15.37
CA TYR A 85 -16.78 -18.87 15.60
C TYR A 85 -17.91 -18.49 14.63
N VAL A 86 -18.23 -17.20 14.51
CA VAL A 86 -19.27 -16.71 13.57
C VAL A 86 -18.94 -17.08 12.13
N SER A 87 -17.71 -16.83 11.67
CA SER A 87 -17.25 -17.18 10.31
C SER A 87 -17.47 -18.66 9.99
N LYS A 88 -17.10 -19.55 10.92
CA LYS A 88 -17.22 -20.99 10.74
C LYS A 88 -18.68 -21.43 10.73
N GLU A 89 -19.45 -21.06 11.75
CA GLU A 89 -20.80 -21.56 11.96
C GLU A 89 -21.81 -20.92 10.99
N ALA A 90 -21.63 -19.65 10.61
CA ALA A 90 -22.45 -19.02 9.58
C ALA A 90 -22.00 -19.39 8.15
N SER A 91 -20.88 -20.09 7.98
CA SER A 91 -20.27 -20.38 6.67
C SER A 91 -20.02 -19.13 5.83
N MET A 92 -19.53 -18.07 6.48
CA MET A 92 -19.25 -16.76 5.87
C MET A 92 -17.79 -16.37 6.04
N SER A 93 -17.28 -15.55 5.12
CA SER A 93 -16.02 -14.86 5.36
C SER A 93 -16.28 -13.66 6.26
N VAL A 94 -15.31 -13.31 7.10
CA VAL A 94 -15.43 -12.16 8.00
C VAL A 94 -14.22 -11.26 7.83
N LEU A 95 -14.45 -9.97 7.61
CA LEU A 95 -13.43 -8.93 7.75
C LEU A 95 -13.77 -8.11 8.99
N LEU A 96 -12.93 -8.17 10.01
CA LEU A 96 -12.93 -7.20 11.10
C LEU A 96 -11.73 -6.27 10.92
N PHE A 97 -11.93 -4.97 11.11
CA PHE A 97 -10.93 -3.94 10.87
C PHE A 97 -10.71 -3.12 12.14
N GLU A 98 -9.52 -2.56 12.28
CA GLU A 98 -9.15 -1.72 13.40
C GLU A 98 -9.49 -0.26 13.12
N TYR A 99 -10.00 0.43 14.14
CA TYR A 99 -10.17 1.88 14.08
C TYR A 99 -8.85 2.62 14.22
N SER A 100 -8.77 3.80 13.64
CA SER A 100 -7.75 4.79 13.87
C SER A 100 -7.64 5.09 15.36
N GLY A 101 -6.42 4.95 15.89
CA GLY A 101 -6.17 5.05 17.32
C GLY A 101 -6.62 3.81 18.09
N TYR A 102 -6.75 2.63 17.48
CA TYR A 102 -6.86 1.36 18.19
C TYR A 102 -5.78 0.37 17.74
N GLY A 103 -5.50 -0.64 18.57
CA GLY A 103 -4.55 -1.71 18.26
C GLY A 103 -3.18 -1.20 17.82
N LEU A 104 -2.75 -1.63 16.63
CA LEU A 104 -1.47 -1.25 16.03
C LEU A 104 -1.52 0.08 15.26
N THR A 105 -2.65 0.77 15.24
CA THR A 105 -2.79 2.06 14.53
C THR A 105 -2.36 3.22 15.44
N HIS A 106 -1.65 4.18 14.85
CA HIS A 106 -1.12 5.36 15.55
C HIS A 106 -1.76 6.68 15.08
N THR A 107 -2.78 6.60 14.22
CA THR A 107 -3.53 7.75 13.72
C THR A 107 -4.43 8.36 14.81
N PRO A 108 -4.68 9.68 14.78
CA PRO A 108 -5.61 10.31 15.70
C PRO A 108 -7.03 9.75 15.57
N ILE A 109 -7.66 9.52 16.72
CA ILE A 109 -9.05 9.06 16.79
C ILE A 109 -10.03 10.23 16.72
N THR A 110 -10.92 10.20 15.74
CA THR A 110 -12.06 11.10 15.55
C THR A 110 -13.24 10.31 14.98
N GLU A 111 -14.45 10.87 15.06
CA GLU A 111 -15.61 10.29 14.35
C GLU A 111 -15.34 10.13 12.84
N GLU A 112 -14.75 11.16 12.23
CA GLU A 112 -14.40 11.14 10.80
C GLU A 112 -13.37 10.06 10.46
N SER A 113 -12.34 9.86 11.30
CA SER A 113 -11.36 8.80 11.04
C SER A 113 -11.98 7.42 11.16
N ILE A 114 -12.87 7.18 12.14
CA ILE A 114 -13.60 5.90 12.25
C ILE A 114 -14.53 5.68 11.04
N HIS A 115 -15.23 6.70 10.55
CA HIS A 115 -16.01 6.61 9.32
C HIS A 115 -15.13 6.30 8.11
N GLN A 116 -13.95 6.93 8.03
CA GLN A 116 -12.96 6.67 6.98
C GLN A 116 -12.43 5.24 7.02
N ASP A 117 -12.10 4.70 8.21
CA ASP A 117 -11.63 3.33 8.37
C ASP A 117 -12.71 2.33 7.93
N THR A 118 -13.95 2.59 8.31
CA THR A 118 -15.11 1.75 7.97
C THR A 118 -15.36 1.73 6.46
N LEU A 119 -15.33 2.90 5.81
CA LEU A 119 -15.43 3.03 4.36
C LEU A 119 -14.26 2.33 3.65
N SER A 120 -13.04 2.48 4.18
CA SER A 120 -11.83 1.89 3.63
C SER A 120 -11.89 0.36 3.68
N ALA A 121 -12.35 -0.22 4.80
CA ALA A 121 -12.55 -1.66 4.92
C ALA A 121 -13.65 -2.20 3.97
N TYR A 122 -14.73 -1.43 3.76
CA TYR A 122 -15.74 -1.77 2.75
C TYR A 122 -15.15 -1.75 1.33
N LEU A 123 -14.49 -0.65 0.95
CA LEU A 123 -13.87 -0.51 -0.37
C LEU A 123 -12.75 -1.52 -0.60
N PHE A 124 -12.05 -1.94 0.46
CA PHE A 124 -11.06 -3.00 0.40
C PHE A 124 -11.66 -4.33 -0.09
N LEU A 125 -12.80 -4.75 0.49
CA LEU A 125 -13.55 -5.91 0.00
C LEU A 125 -14.02 -5.74 -1.44
N ARG A 126 -14.55 -4.54 -1.77
CA ARG A 126 -15.09 -4.26 -3.10
C ARG A 126 -14.00 -4.28 -4.18
N ARG A 127 -12.87 -3.63 -3.93
CA ARG A 127 -11.81 -3.38 -4.91
C ARG A 127 -10.85 -4.54 -5.04
N TYR A 128 -10.40 -5.12 -3.93
CA TYR A 128 -9.31 -6.10 -3.98
C TYR A 128 -9.79 -7.53 -4.03
N PHE A 129 -10.99 -7.77 -3.53
CA PHE A 129 -11.60 -9.08 -3.53
C PHE A 129 -12.80 -9.18 -4.50
N GLY A 130 -13.16 -8.09 -5.17
CA GLY A 130 -14.25 -8.07 -6.14
C GLY A 130 -15.61 -8.42 -5.53
N VAL A 131 -15.77 -8.28 -4.20
CA VAL A 131 -17.00 -8.69 -3.52
C VAL A 131 -18.14 -7.78 -3.99
N PRO A 132 -19.25 -8.29 -4.53
CA PRO A 132 -20.42 -7.48 -4.88
C PRO A 132 -21.08 -6.84 -3.66
N ALA A 133 -21.66 -5.64 -3.84
CA ALA A 133 -22.34 -4.89 -2.77
C ALA A 133 -23.37 -5.74 -2.02
N ASN A 134 -24.22 -6.41 -2.80
CA ASN A 134 -25.31 -7.26 -2.33
C ASN A 134 -24.85 -8.57 -1.68
N ARG A 135 -23.54 -8.77 -1.51
CA ARG A 135 -22.96 -9.89 -0.77
C ARG A 135 -22.12 -9.41 0.43
N VAL A 136 -22.12 -8.11 0.71
CA VAL A 136 -21.53 -7.54 1.93
C VAL A 136 -22.63 -7.33 2.97
N ILE A 137 -22.37 -7.82 4.18
CA ILE A 137 -23.19 -7.58 5.36
C ILE A 137 -22.39 -6.66 6.27
N LEU A 138 -22.98 -5.55 6.70
CA LEU A 138 -22.38 -4.69 7.71
C LEU A 138 -22.87 -5.14 9.08
N CYS A 139 -21.97 -5.28 10.04
CA CYS A 139 -22.32 -5.57 11.42
C CYS A 139 -21.50 -4.70 12.35
N GLY A 140 -22.17 -3.99 13.25
CA GLY A 140 -21.53 -3.14 14.24
C GLY A 140 -22.05 -3.42 15.63
N ARG A 141 -21.17 -3.45 16.62
CA ARG A 141 -21.54 -3.63 18.04
C ARG A 141 -21.22 -2.40 18.85
N SER A 142 -22.19 -1.94 19.65
CA SER A 142 -22.05 -0.77 20.53
C SER A 142 -21.50 0.42 19.75
N LEU A 143 -20.31 0.94 20.08
CA LEU A 143 -19.63 1.99 19.30
C LEU A 143 -19.62 1.70 17.78
N GLY A 144 -19.32 0.46 17.38
CA GLY A 144 -19.24 0.07 15.97
C GLY A 144 -20.59 0.08 15.24
N ALA A 145 -21.73 0.13 15.95
CA ALA A 145 -23.05 0.21 15.34
C ALA A 145 -23.24 1.52 14.56
N SER A 146 -22.74 2.64 15.11
CA SER A 146 -22.90 3.95 14.48
C SER A 146 -22.13 4.10 13.16
N PRO A 147 -20.81 3.81 13.07
CA PRO A 147 -20.10 3.92 11.79
C PRO A 147 -20.58 2.89 10.74
N ALA A 148 -21.07 1.71 11.17
CA ALA A 148 -21.71 0.77 10.27
C ALA A 148 -23.02 1.32 9.68
N ALA A 149 -23.85 1.98 10.51
CA ALA A 149 -25.06 2.66 10.06
C ALA A 149 -24.74 3.87 9.16
N PHE A 150 -23.72 4.65 9.50
CA PHE A 150 -23.25 5.78 8.70
C PHE A 150 -22.84 5.34 7.30
N LEU A 151 -22.01 4.30 7.20
CA LEU A 151 -21.64 3.73 5.91
C LEU A 151 -22.88 3.26 5.12
N ALA A 152 -23.81 2.56 5.76
CA ALA A 152 -25.01 2.06 5.11
C ALA A 152 -25.95 3.18 4.58
N ALA A 153 -26.00 4.31 5.28
CA ALA A 153 -26.82 5.47 4.93
C ALA A 153 -26.24 6.24 3.72
N PHE A 154 -24.92 6.40 3.67
CA PHE A 154 -24.25 7.26 2.67
C PHE A 154 -23.72 6.51 1.44
N LEU A 155 -23.80 5.18 1.39
CA LEU A 155 -23.42 4.42 0.20
C LEU A 155 -24.38 4.67 -0.98
N PRO A 156 -23.86 4.89 -2.20
CA PRO A 156 -24.69 4.99 -3.40
C PRO A 156 -25.56 3.74 -3.63
N PRO A 157 -26.70 3.84 -4.33
CA PRO A 157 -27.61 2.70 -4.55
C PRO A 157 -26.97 1.40 -5.04
N LEU A 158 -26.04 1.49 -6.00
CA LEU A 158 -25.33 0.34 -6.57
C LEU A 158 -24.26 -0.27 -5.63
N GLN A 159 -23.98 0.40 -4.52
CA GLN A 159 -23.00 0.00 -3.51
C GLN A 159 -23.65 -0.38 -2.18
N ARG A 160 -24.97 -0.48 -2.12
CA ARG A 160 -25.66 -0.82 -0.86
C ARG A 160 -25.33 -2.25 -0.39
N PRO A 161 -25.02 -2.44 0.91
CA PRO A 161 -24.89 -3.77 1.48
C PRO A 161 -26.25 -4.51 1.47
N CYS A 162 -26.25 -5.83 1.57
CA CYS A 162 -27.50 -6.59 1.59
C CYS A 162 -28.21 -6.55 2.96
N LEU A 163 -27.47 -6.30 4.04
CA LEU A 163 -28.01 -6.29 5.39
C LEU A 163 -27.12 -5.44 6.29
N LEU A 164 -27.74 -4.68 7.20
CA LEU A 164 -27.07 -4.02 8.32
C LEU A 164 -27.52 -4.66 9.64
N ILE A 165 -26.59 -5.11 10.45
CA ILE A 165 -26.84 -5.66 11.79
C ILE A 165 -26.24 -4.72 12.83
N LEU A 166 -27.07 -4.22 13.74
CA LEU A 166 -26.67 -3.32 14.82
C LEU A 166 -26.88 -4.05 16.16
N GLN A 167 -25.79 -4.39 16.83
CA GLN A 167 -25.81 -5.05 18.15
C GLN A 167 -25.66 -4.02 19.27
N CYS A 168 -26.59 -4.00 20.21
CA CYS A 168 -26.68 -2.99 21.28
C CYS A 168 -26.44 -1.55 20.79
N PRO A 169 -27.15 -1.07 19.75
CA PRO A 169 -26.94 0.28 19.23
C PRO A 169 -27.45 1.35 20.18
N PHE A 170 -26.78 2.50 20.18
CA PHE A 170 -27.28 3.73 20.78
C PHE A 170 -27.80 4.70 19.70
N THR A 171 -28.70 5.60 20.10
CA THR A 171 -29.24 6.69 19.26
C THR A 171 -28.21 7.78 19.01
N ALA A 172 -27.50 8.21 20.05
CA ALA A 172 -26.38 9.14 19.98
C ALA A 172 -25.36 8.82 21.10
N LEU A 173 -24.07 9.08 20.87
CA LEU A 173 -23.04 8.83 21.88
C LEU A 173 -23.28 9.66 23.15
N SER A 174 -23.70 10.92 23.01
CA SER A 174 -24.00 11.80 24.14
C SER A 174 -25.15 11.28 25.01
N GLU A 175 -26.16 10.63 24.40
CA GLU A 175 -27.27 10.01 25.14
C GLU A 175 -26.79 8.78 25.94
N CYS A 176 -25.94 7.95 25.35
CA CYS A 176 -25.32 6.82 26.06
C CYS A 176 -24.43 7.27 27.23
N ILE A 177 -23.62 8.33 27.04
CA ILE A 177 -22.76 8.88 28.11
C ILE A 177 -23.62 9.47 29.25
N ASN A 178 -24.76 10.09 28.93
CA ASN A 178 -25.68 10.67 29.91
C ASN A 178 -26.21 9.63 30.90
N GLU A 179 -26.49 8.42 30.41
CA GLU A 179 -26.95 7.30 31.24
C GLU A 179 -25.86 6.81 32.20
N PHE A 180 -24.58 6.99 31.85
CA PHE A 180 -23.42 6.61 32.66
C PHE A 180 -22.96 7.70 33.63
N SER A 181 -22.98 8.99 33.22
CA SER A 181 -22.54 10.12 34.03
C SER A 181 -23.09 11.46 33.52
N GLN A 182 -24.00 12.05 34.29
CA GLN A 182 -24.62 13.35 33.97
C GLN A 182 -23.60 14.51 33.87
N ASN A 183 -22.50 14.44 34.63
CA ASN A 183 -21.44 15.45 34.59
C ASN A 183 -20.53 15.33 33.36
N ALA A 184 -20.38 14.12 32.80
CA ALA A 184 -19.51 13.87 31.65
C ALA A 184 -20.10 14.44 30.35
N VAL A 185 -21.43 14.48 30.22
CA VAL A 185 -22.09 15.01 29.02
C VAL A 185 -22.05 16.52 28.93
N SER A 186 -22.18 17.24 30.04
CA SER A 186 -21.99 18.70 30.03
C SER A 186 -20.60 19.08 29.54
N ILE A 187 -19.57 18.31 29.94
CA ILE A 187 -18.19 18.49 29.49
C ILE A 187 -18.01 18.06 28.03
N ALA A 188 -18.58 16.92 27.63
CA ALA A 188 -18.48 16.42 26.26
C ALA A 188 -19.19 17.35 25.26
N ASN A 189 -20.39 17.84 25.59
CA ASN A 189 -21.14 18.81 24.79
C ASN A 189 -20.44 20.17 24.75
N PHE A 190 -19.86 20.64 25.87
CA PHE A 190 -19.05 21.85 25.90
C PHE A 190 -17.82 21.77 24.97
N LEU A 191 -17.25 20.57 24.82
CA LEU A 191 -16.15 20.29 23.90
C LEU A 191 -16.61 19.91 22.47
N GLY A 192 -17.92 19.93 22.20
CA GLY A 192 -18.47 19.69 20.87
C GLY A 192 -18.53 18.22 20.43
N TYR A 193 -18.39 17.25 21.34
CA TYR A 193 -18.50 15.82 21.01
C TYR A 193 -19.96 15.37 20.84
N ASN A 194 -20.62 15.89 19.80
CA ASN A 194 -21.93 15.41 19.35
C ASN A 194 -21.76 14.32 18.28
N TRP A 195 -20.85 13.38 18.53
CA TRP A 195 -20.46 12.33 17.58
C TRP A 195 -21.44 11.16 17.60
N PHE A 196 -21.44 10.37 16.52
CA PHE A 196 -22.14 9.11 16.36
C PHE A 196 -23.66 9.21 16.57
N ARG A 197 -24.29 10.18 15.93
CA ARG A 197 -25.74 10.37 15.97
C ARG A 197 -26.45 9.41 15.03
N THR A 198 -26.50 8.13 15.40
CA THR A 198 -27.21 7.08 14.66
C THR A 198 -28.67 7.44 14.38
N ILE A 199 -29.34 8.11 15.31
CA ILE A 199 -30.76 8.53 15.16
C ILE A 199 -30.97 9.49 13.98
N ASP A 200 -29.97 10.31 13.65
CA ASP A 200 -30.08 11.29 12.56
C ASP A 200 -29.96 10.63 11.17
N ILE A 201 -29.35 9.45 11.09
CA ILE A 201 -28.96 8.81 9.82
C ILE A 201 -29.68 7.48 9.55
N ILE A 202 -30.28 6.85 10.57
CA ILE A 202 -30.83 5.50 10.47
C ILE A 202 -32.01 5.41 9.48
N THR A 203 -32.73 6.52 9.26
CA THR A 203 -33.84 6.61 8.31
C THR A 203 -33.37 6.61 6.85
N ASP A 204 -32.11 6.97 6.59
CA ASP A 204 -31.52 6.98 5.25
C ASP A 204 -30.94 5.60 4.87
N VAL A 205 -30.79 4.70 5.84
CA VAL A 205 -30.38 3.31 5.59
C VAL A 205 -31.47 2.58 4.80
N SER A 206 -31.13 2.22 3.58
CA SER A 206 -32.07 1.68 2.60
C SER A 206 -32.01 0.16 2.42
N CYS A 207 -31.02 -0.51 3.04
CA CYS A 207 -31.03 -1.97 3.17
C CYS A 207 -31.87 -2.42 4.40
N PRO A 208 -32.25 -3.70 4.49
CA PRO A 208 -32.84 -4.25 5.70
C PRO A 208 -31.90 -4.04 6.91
N VAL A 209 -32.48 -3.73 8.07
CA VAL A 209 -31.75 -3.56 9.33
C VAL A 209 -32.20 -4.60 10.34
N VAL A 210 -31.24 -5.19 11.05
CA VAL A 210 -31.47 -5.97 12.25
C VAL A 210 -30.97 -5.18 13.45
N LEU A 211 -31.84 -4.93 14.41
CA LEU A 211 -31.50 -4.48 15.75
C LEU A 211 -31.40 -5.71 16.65
N HIS A 212 -30.24 -5.97 17.23
CA HIS A 212 -30.00 -7.12 18.11
C HIS A 212 -29.59 -6.62 19.51
N HIS A 213 -30.38 -6.90 20.53
CA HIS A 213 -30.20 -6.27 21.85
C HIS A 213 -30.54 -7.22 23.01
N GLY A 214 -29.78 -7.15 24.10
CA GLY A 214 -30.12 -7.84 25.35
C GLY A 214 -31.18 -7.07 26.15
N THR A 215 -32.12 -7.76 26.78
CA THR A 215 -33.21 -7.09 27.53
C THR A 215 -32.76 -6.44 28.84
N ASN A 216 -31.61 -6.86 29.38
CA ASN A 216 -31.02 -6.38 30.63
C ASN A 216 -29.73 -5.59 30.36
N ASP A 217 -29.62 -4.93 29.22
CA ASP A 217 -28.49 -4.05 28.93
C ASP A 217 -28.58 -2.76 29.77
N THR A 218 -27.66 -2.63 30.72
CA THR A 218 -27.54 -1.46 31.62
C THR A 218 -26.50 -0.45 31.14
N THR A 219 -25.80 -0.73 30.02
CA THR A 219 -24.79 0.16 29.44
C THR A 219 -25.34 0.98 28.29
N VAL A 220 -26.09 0.33 27.41
CA VAL A 220 -26.89 0.97 26.37
C VAL A 220 -28.28 0.39 26.53
N ARG A 221 -29.24 1.15 27.05
CA ARG A 221 -30.59 0.61 27.27
C ARG A 221 -31.23 0.17 25.95
N ILE A 222 -32.04 -0.89 26.01
CA ILE A 222 -32.79 -1.38 24.84
C ILE A 222 -33.75 -0.34 24.23
N ASP A 223 -34.12 0.71 24.98
CA ASP A 223 -34.92 1.83 24.46
C ASP A 223 -34.30 2.53 23.27
N HIS A 224 -32.97 2.51 23.14
CA HIS A 224 -32.30 2.99 21.95
C HIS A 224 -32.72 2.18 20.72
N SER A 225 -32.76 0.85 20.80
CA SER A 225 -33.27 0.00 19.71
C SER A 225 -34.74 0.29 19.41
N TYR A 226 -35.61 0.43 20.41
CA TYR A 226 -37.02 0.78 20.17
C TYR A 226 -37.18 2.14 19.51
N THR A 227 -36.34 3.11 19.89
CA THR A 227 -36.37 4.47 19.30
C THR A 227 -35.88 4.47 17.86
N LEU A 228 -34.78 3.76 17.57
CA LEU A 228 -34.28 3.59 16.21
C LEU A 228 -35.29 2.84 15.33
N GLN A 229 -35.93 1.78 15.85
CA GLN A 229 -36.98 1.06 15.13
C GLN A 229 -38.15 1.98 14.79
N ARG A 230 -38.68 2.70 15.79
CA ARG A 230 -39.78 3.66 15.58
C ARG A 230 -39.43 4.72 14.54
N ALA A 231 -38.21 5.26 14.58
CA ALA A 231 -37.76 6.24 13.59
C ALA A 231 -37.76 5.69 12.16
N ARG A 232 -37.34 4.42 11.97
CA ARG A 232 -37.40 3.78 10.65
C ARG A 232 -38.82 3.45 10.20
N ASP A 233 -39.66 2.99 11.12
CA ASP A 233 -41.04 2.61 10.82
C ASP A 233 -41.90 3.82 10.41
N THR A 234 -41.59 5.01 10.95
CA THR A 234 -42.27 6.27 10.61
C THR A 234 -41.55 7.11 9.55
N ALA A 235 -40.43 6.61 8.98
CA ALA A 235 -39.70 7.31 7.94
C ALA A 235 -40.54 7.51 6.68
N ALA A 236 -40.21 8.52 5.87
CA ALA A 236 -40.93 8.77 4.61
C ALA A 236 -40.81 7.58 3.61
N LYS A 237 -39.75 6.78 3.72
CA LYS A 237 -39.51 5.57 2.92
C LYS A 237 -39.12 4.42 3.86
N PRO A 238 -40.07 3.79 4.56
CA PRO A 238 -39.77 2.71 5.48
C PRO A 238 -39.08 1.56 4.74
N CYS A 239 -38.05 1.00 5.37
CA CYS A 239 -37.40 -0.23 4.93
C CYS A 239 -37.43 -1.22 6.08
N VAL A 240 -37.33 -2.51 5.76
CA VAL A 240 -37.56 -3.59 6.72
C VAL A 240 -36.61 -3.47 7.90
N THR A 241 -37.18 -3.48 9.11
CA THR A 241 -36.45 -3.49 10.38
C THR A 241 -36.86 -4.74 11.17
N TYR A 242 -35.89 -5.52 11.61
CA TYR A 242 -36.11 -6.65 12.51
C TYR A 242 -35.56 -6.33 13.89
N LEU A 243 -36.27 -6.71 14.94
CA LEU A 243 -35.80 -6.62 16.31
C LEU A 243 -35.60 -8.03 16.88
N TYR A 244 -34.35 -8.35 17.24
CA TYR A 244 -33.96 -9.58 17.92
C TYR A 244 -33.58 -9.24 19.35
N GLN A 245 -34.25 -9.88 20.30
CA GLN A 245 -34.03 -9.67 21.73
C GLN A 245 -33.43 -10.93 22.35
N GLU A 246 -32.42 -10.77 23.20
CA GLU A 246 -31.91 -11.85 24.03
C GLU A 246 -32.32 -11.63 25.49
N ASP A 247 -33.28 -12.45 25.95
CA ASP A 247 -33.83 -12.36 27.29
C ASP A 247 -32.74 -12.58 28.36
N GLY A 248 -32.69 -11.66 29.33
CA GLY A 248 -31.75 -11.71 30.45
C GLY A 248 -30.31 -11.37 30.11
N LYS A 249 -29.98 -11.10 28.84
CA LYS A 249 -28.64 -10.67 28.41
C LYS A 249 -28.46 -9.16 28.59
N GLY A 250 -27.23 -8.75 28.87
CA GLY A 250 -26.78 -7.35 28.89
C GLY A 250 -25.70 -7.07 27.83
N HIS A 251 -25.06 -5.91 27.93
CA HIS A 251 -24.17 -5.36 26.89
C HIS A 251 -23.04 -6.29 26.41
N ASN A 252 -22.43 -6.98 27.37
CA ASN A 252 -21.19 -7.71 27.15
C ASN A 252 -21.37 -9.23 26.99
N ASN A 253 -22.60 -9.75 27.05
CA ASN A 253 -22.86 -11.19 27.06
C ASN A 253 -23.91 -11.68 26.04
N LEU A 254 -24.15 -10.89 24.98
CA LEU A 254 -24.86 -11.35 23.79
C LEU A 254 -24.22 -12.63 23.23
N SER A 255 -25.05 -13.51 22.70
CA SER A 255 -24.62 -14.81 22.18
C SER A 255 -24.18 -14.72 20.73
N SER A 256 -22.96 -15.17 20.44
CA SER A 256 -22.49 -15.34 19.07
C SER A 256 -23.34 -16.35 18.30
N ALA A 257 -23.96 -17.33 18.98
CA ALA A 257 -24.89 -18.27 18.36
C ALA A 257 -26.18 -17.57 17.88
N THR A 258 -26.64 -16.55 18.60
CA THR A 258 -27.76 -15.71 18.17
C THR A 258 -27.39 -14.91 16.93
N LEU A 259 -26.18 -14.34 16.86
CA LEU A 259 -25.70 -13.68 15.64
C LEU A 259 -25.63 -14.65 14.44
N VAL A 260 -25.12 -15.88 14.64
CA VAL A 260 -25.12 -16.92 13.61
C VAL A 260 -26.56 -17.26 13.16
N ARG A 261 -27.51 -17.36 14.08
CA ARG A 261 -28.92 -17.58 13.77
C ARG A 261 -29.49 -16.44 12.92
N ILE A 262 -29.27 -15.19 13.31
CA ILE A 262 -29.69 -14.00 12.56
C ILE A 262 -29.14 -14.06 11.13
N LEU A 263 -27.84 -14.33 10.98
CA LEU A 263 -27.20 -14.43 9.66
C LEU A 263 -27.85 -15.52 8.80
N ARG A 264 -28.10 -16.71 9.36
CA ARG A 264 -28.75 -17.82 8.64
C ARG A 264 -30.19 -17.52 8.25
N GLU A 265 -30.94 -16.82 9.09
CA GLU A 265 -32.35 -16.49 8.84
C GLU A 265 -32.52 -15.34 7.85
N ARG A 266 -31.60 -14.36 7.84
CA ARG A 266 -31.77 -13.10 7.11
C ARG A 266 -30.95 -12.98 5.84
N VAL A 267 -29.92 -13.79 5.68
CA VAL A 267 -29.08 -13.77 4.48
C VAL A 267 -29.52 -14.89 3.55
N VAL A 268 -30.16 -14.51 2.43
CA VAL A 268 -30.57 -15.47 1.40
C VAL A 268 -29.32 -16.01 0.72
N THR A 269 -28.97 -17.26 1.04
CA THR A 269 -27.87 -17.96 0.39
C THR A 269 -28.45 -18.82 -0.73
N GLU A 270 -28.50 -18.28 -1.95
CA GLU A 270 -28.88 -19.10 -3.11
C GLU A 270 -27.80 -20.14 -3.40
N ALA A 271 -28.21 -21.39 -3.59
CA ALA A 271 -27.31 -22.54 -3.80
C ALA A 271 -26.43 -22.44 -5.06
N LEU A 272 -26.69 -21.49 -5.96
CA LEU A 272 -26.00 -21.31 -7.24
C LEU A 272 -24.92 -20.22 -7.21
N LEU A 273 -24.76 -19.46 -6.13
CA LEU A 273 -23.80 -18.36 -6.11
C LEU A 273 -22.36 -18.88 -6.03
N PRO A 274 -21.46 -18.47 -6.95
CA PRO A 274 -20.06 -18.86 -6.86
C PRO A 274 -19.42 -18.28 -5.59
N PRO A 275 -18.43 -18.98 -5.00
CA PRO A 275 -17.67 -18.47 -3.87
C PRO A 275 -17.00 -17.14 -4.20
N LEU A 276 -16.94 -16.25 -3.22
CA LEU A 276 -16.38 -14.91 -3.41
C LEU A 276 -14.85 -14.89 -3.47
N LEU A 277 -14.20 -15.80 -2.76
CA LEU A 277 -12.77 -15.76 -2.50
C LEU A 277 -12.06 -17.07 -2.89
N PRO A 278 -12.18 -17.57 -4.14
CA PRO A 278 -11.55 -18.84 -4.53
C PRO A 278 -10.02 -18.71 -4.61
N HIS A 279 -9.50 -17.52 -4.93
CA HIS A 279 -8.07 -17.22 -5.04
C HIS A 279 -7.76 -15.89 -4.34
N LEU A 280 -7.44 -15.95 -3.05
CA LEU A 280 -7.09 -14.78 -2.27
C LEU A 280 -5.68 -14.26 -2.63
N LYS A 281 -5.60 -13.13 -3.34
CA LYS A 281 -4.43 -12.25 -3.23
C LYS A 281 -4.59 -11.47 -1.93
N LEU A 282 -3.92 -11.91 -0.87
CA LEU A 282 -3.98 -11.28 0.44
C LEU A 282 -2.91 -10.21 0.57
N PHE A 283 -3.29 -9.03 1.06
CA PHE A 283 -2.36 -8.07 1.64
C PHE A 283 -1.99 -8.52 3.05
N LEU A 284 -1.30 -9.65 3.19
CA LEU A 284 -0.88 -10.12 4.50
C LEU A 284 0.04 -9.07 5.13
N ALA A 285 -0.29 -8.65 6.34
CA ALA A 285 0.58 -7.81 7.13
C ALA A 285 1.75 -8.68 7.63
N ASN A 286 2.98 -8.33 7.26
CA ASN A 286 4.16 -8.99 7.78
C ASN A 286 4.79 -8.18 8.92
N ALA A 287 5.67 -8.83 9.68
CA ALA A 287 6.38 -8.18 10.78
C ALA A 287 7.07 -6.89 10.30
N PRO A 288 7.00 -5.78 11.08
CA PRO A 288 7.68 -4.55 10.74
C PRO A 288 9.19 -4.77 10.55
N VAL A 289 9.75 -4.27 9.45
CA VAL A 289 11.17 -4.50 9.12
C VAL A 289 12.10 -3.37 9.56
N TYR A 290 11.57 -2.28 10.12
CA TYR A 290 12.37 -1.11 10.47
C TYR A 290 13.57 -1.44 11.34
N ALA A 291 13.37 -2.09 12.50
CA ALA A 291 14.49 -2.43 13.39
C ALA A 291 15.48 -3.41 12.73
N ARG A 292 14.98 -4.34 11.89
CA ARG A 292 15.83 -5.26 11.14
C ARG A 292 16.76 -4.53 10.16
N LEU A 293 16.25 -3.46 9.54
CA LEU A 293 16.98 -2.71 8.52
C LEU A 293 17.81 -1.57 9.09
N PHE A 294 17.31 -0.81 10.06
CA PHE A 294 17.90 0.46 10.47
C PHE A 294 18.42 0.46 11.90
N CYS A 295 18.43 -0.69 12.58
CA CYS A 295 19.05 -0.85 13.88
C CYS A 295 20.14 -1.92 13.89
N ASP A 296 21.15 -1.72 14.73
CA ASP A 296 22.12 -2.73 15.08
C ASP A 296 21.50 -3.83 15.98
N ASP A 297 22.29 -4.84 16.34
CA ASP A 297 21.83 -5.95 17.17
C ASP A 297 21.51 -5.52 18.62
N GLY A 298 21.96 -4.33 19.05
CA GLY A 298 21.63 -3.69 20.31
C GLY A 298 20.37 -2.82 20.26
N GLY A 299 19.74 -2.66 19.08
CA GLY A 299 18.57 -1.82 18.87
C GLY A 299 18.88 -0.33 18.68
N MET A 300 20.14 0.05 18.55
CA MET A 300 20.55 1.43 18.25
C MET A 300 20.44 1.70 16.76
N GLY A 301 19.98 2.90 16.39
CA GLY A 301 19.85 3.31 15.00
C GLY A 301 21.20 3.38 14.28
N LEU A 302 21.26 2.94 13.03
CA LEU A 302 22.44 3.05 12.17
C LEU A 302 22.65 4.51 11.75
N ALA A 303 23.89 4.98 11.71
CA ALA A 303 24.19 6.41 11.51
C ALA A 303 24.13 6.81 10.04
N THR A 304 24.72 6.01 9.15
CA THR A 304 24.83 6.36 7.72
C THR A 304 24.27 5.27 6.80
N LEU A 305 23.99 5.63 5.55
CA LEU A 305 23.53 4.70 4.52
C LEU A 305 24.57 3.58 4.31
N SER A 306 25.86 3.90 4.42
CA SER A 306 26.95 2.93 4.33
C SER A 306 26.82 1.86 5.43
N ASP A 307 26.59 2.28 6.68
CA ASP A 307 26.36 1.37 7.80
C ASP A 307 25.12 0.49 7.59
N ALA A 308 24.03 1.07 7.08
CA ALA A 308 22.80 0.35 6.78
C ALA A 308 23.01 -0.71 5.72
N VAL A 309 23.65 -0.35 4.60
CA VAL A 309 23.94 -1.27 3.51
C VAL A 309 24.88 -2.40 3.97
N ALA A 310 25.92 -2.09 4.76
CA ALA A 310 26.81 -3.09 5.35
C ALA A 310 26.06 -4.03 6.30
N SER A 311 25.13 -3.52 7.11
CA SER A 311 24.28 -4.34 7.98
C SER A 311 23.35 -5.24 7.18
N TRP A 312 22.74 -4.71 6.11
CA TRP A 312 21.85 -5.46 5.22
C TRP A 312 22.56 -6.60 4.51
N PHE A 313 23.82 -6.38 4.09
CA PHE A 313 24.64 -7.44 3.51
C PHE A 313 24.77 -8.66 4.42
N ALA A 314 24.96 -8.43 5.72
CA ALA A 314 25.06 -9.51 6.70
C ALA A 314 23.69 -10.16 7.00
N LYS A 315 22.58 -9.42 6.87
CA LYS A 315 21.24 -9.82 7.33
C LYS A 315 20.30 -10.31 6.22
N LEU A 316 20.58 -9.98 4.97
CA LEU A 316 19.73 -10.25 3.81
C LEU A 316 20.50 -11.12 2.80
N SER A 317 19.92 -12.28 2.49
CA SER A 317 20.38 -13.15 1.40
C SER A 317 19.22 -13.39 0.44
N LEU A 318 19.49 -13.33 -0.86
CA LEU A 318 18.51 -13.63 -1.91
C LEU A 318 18.01 -15.07 -1.80
N HIS A 319 18.84 -16.03 -1.36
CA HIS A 319 18.40 -17.40 -1.11
C HIS A 319 17.26 -17.46 -0.08
N CYS A 320 17.30 -16.63 0.96
CA CYS A 320 16.24 -16.53 1.97
C CYS A 320 14.98 -15.80 1.46
N CYS A 321 15.07 -15.09 0.33
CA CYS A 321 13.99 -14.26 -0.25
C CYS A 321 13.42 -14.80 -1.57
N ALA A 322 14.07 -15.77 -2.22
CA ALA A 322 13.84 -16.12 -3.62
C ALA A 322 12.60 -17.01 -3.86
N PRO A 323 12.36 -18.11 -3.11
CA PRO A 323 10.99 -18.64 -3.04
C PRO A 323 10.57 -19.41 -1.75
N PRO A 324 9.24 -19.42 -1.45
CA PRO A 324 8.25 -18.55 -2.07
C PRO A 324 8.60 -17.09 -1.76
N LEU A 325 8.30 -16.15 -2.67
CA LEU A 325 8.66 -14.72 -2.65
C LEU A 325 8.16 -13.95 -1.41
N ASP A 326 7.70 -14.68 -0.40
CA ASP A 326 7.05 -14.26 0.82
C ASP A 326 7.94 -13.35 1.67
N GLN A 327 9.26 -13.33 1.46
CA GLN A 327 10.19 -12.40 2.11
C GLN A 327 10.83 -11.39 1.15
N LEU A 328 10.46 -11.40 -0.14
CA LEU A 328 11.05 -10.48 -1.11
C LEU A 328 10.80 -9.02 -0.74
N TYR A 329 9.65 -8.73 -0.12
CA TYR A 329 9.29 -7.37 0.32
C TYR A 329 10.35 -6.75 1.23
N VAL A 330 11.08 -7.54 2.05
CA VAL A 330 12.13 -7.03 2.95
C VAL A 330 13.27 -6.42 2.13
N LEU A 331 13.71 -7.14 1.10
CA LEU A 331 14.77 -6.71 0.20
C LEU A 331 14.32 -5.50 -0.64
N LEU A 332 13.10 -5.54 -1.18
CA LEU A 332 12.54 -4.41 -1.93
C LEU A 332 12.43 -3.16 -1.06
N THR A 333 12.04 -3.30 0.21
CA THR A 333 11.95 -2.19 1.16
C THR A 333 13.32 -1.57 1.40
N ALA A 334 14.34 -2.39 1.68
CA ALA A 334 15.71 -1.92 1.85
C ALA A 334 16.22 -1.19 0.59
N SER A 335 15.98 -1.76 -0.58
CA SER A 335 16.35 -1.19 -1.88
C SER A 335 15.72 0.17 -2.13
N VAL A 336 14.41 0.29 -1.93
CA VAL A 336 13.68 1.55 -2.12
C VAL A 336 14.19 2.60 -1.14
N CYS A 337 14.45 2.24 0.13
CA CYS A 337 15.00 3.19 1.10
C CYS A 337 16.39 3.69 0.71
N ALA A 338 17.28 2.79 0.24
CA ALA A 338 18.61 3.17 -0.26
C ALA A 338 18.50 4.15 -1.44
N PHE A 339 17.71 3.78 -2.45
CA PHE A 339 17.45 4.60 -3.63
C PHE A 339 16.88 5.98 -3.25
N THR A 340 15.99 6.02 -2.27
CA THR A 340 15.34 7.25 -1.78
C THR A 340 16.35 8.19 -1.11
N MET A 341 17.25 7.67 -0.28
CA MET A 341 18.30 8.45 0.37
C MET A 341 19.28 9.05 -0.65
N GLU A 342 19.69 8.27 -1.65
CA GLU A 342 20.51 8.75 -2.77
C GLU A 342 19.80 9.83 -3.60
N CYS A 343 18.52 9.61 -3.91
CA CYS A 343 17.69 10.61 -4.61
C CYS A 343 17.57 11.91 -3.82
N ALA A 344 17.50 11.84 -2.48
CA ALA A 344 17.43 13.03 -1.64
C ALA A 344 18.71 13.87 -1.74
N ARG A 345 19.90 13.25 -1.68
CA ARG A 345 21.18 13.95 -1.88
C ARG A 345 21.26 14.57 -3.28
N SER A 346 20.96 13.79 -4.32
CA SER A 346 21.00 14.29 -5.71
C SER A 346 20.00 15.43 -5.94
N TRP A 347 18.81 15.36 -5.35
CA TRP A 347 17.83 16.44 -5.40
C TRP A 347 18.34 17.72 -4.73
N GLN A 348 19.03 17.61 -3.58
CA GLN A 348 19.62 18.78 -2.91
C GLN A 348 20.72 19.40 -3.76
N ILE A 349 21.60 18.58 -4.36
CA ILE A 349 22.65 19.04 -5.29
C ILE A 349 22.02 19.84 -6.44
N TYR A 350 20.99 19.29 -7.08
CA TYR A 350 20.26 19.99 -8.14
C TYR A 350 19.67 21.33 -7.65
N CYS A 351 19.08 21.35 -6.46
CA CYS A 351 18.54 22.57 -5.87
C CYS A 351 19.62 23.61 -5.54
N ALA A 352 20.80 23.17 -5.09
CA ALA A 352 21.95 24.04 -4.81
C ALA A 352 22.49 24.67 -6.10
N LEU A 353 22.67 23.87 -7.15
CA LEU A 353 23.11 24.33 -8.47
C LEU A 353 22.12 25.34 -9.06
N ILE A 354 20.82 25.11 -8.92
CA ILE A 354 19.80 26.09 -9.32
C ILE A 354 19.94 27.39 -8.52
N ARG A 355 20.01 27.31 -7.19
CA ARG A 355 20.10 28.51 -6.34
C ARG A 355 21.34 29.34 -6.64
N LYS A 356 22.45 28.69 -6.99
CA LYS A 356 23.72 29.35 -7.33
C LYS A 356 23.65 30.10 -8.67
N ASN A 357 22.86 29.62 -9.63
CA ASN A 357 22.93 30.07 -11.04
C ASN A 357 21.66 30.76 -11.57
N LEU A 358 20.49 30.57 -10.93
CA LEU A 358 19.22 31.17 -11.35
C LEU A 358 18.70 32.14 -10.28
N CYS A 359 18.45 33.40 -10.67
CA CYS A 359 17.76 34.40 -9.84
C CYS A 359 16.25 34.44 -10.16
N GLY A 360 15.39 34.45 -9.14
CA GLY A 360 13.99 34.85 -9.23
C GLY A 360 13.14 34.15 -10.30
N ASP A 361 12.78 34.88 -11.37
CA ASP A 361 11.68 34.61 -12.32
C ASP A 361 11.83 33.33 -13.18
N ALA A 362 12.99 32.66 -13.15
CA ALA A 362 13.22 31.39 -13.86
C ALA A 362 12.64 30.15 -13.14
N ALA A 363 11.87 30.32 -12.06
CA ALA A 363 11.29 29.22 -11.27
C ALA A 363 10.46 28.22 -12.12
N HIS A 364 9.85 28.67 -13.21
CA HIS A 364 9.09 27.83 -14.14
C HIS A 364 9.96 26.85 -14.98
N LYS A 365 11.28 27.07 -15.05
CA LYS A 365 12.23 26.17 -15.73
C LYS A 365 12.72 25.01 -14.83
N ARG A 366 12.34 25.00 -13.55
CA ARG A 366 12.77 23.98 -12.59
C ARG A 366 12.03 22.67 -12.82
N CYS A 367 12.78 21.58 -12.86
CA CYS A 367 12.24 20.22 -12.83
C CYS A 367 11.48 20.02 -11.51
N THR A 368 10.22 19.57 -11.57
CA THR A 368 9.48 19.24 -10.36
C THR A 368 10.12 18.03 -9.67
N LYS A 369 9.93 17.88 -8.36
CA LYS A 369 10.44 16.73 -7.62
C LYS A 369 9.93 15.40 -8.19
N ASP A 370 8.68 15.37 -8.66
CA ASP A 370 8.09 14.17 -9.28
C ASP A 370 8.81 13.79 -10.57
N VAL A 371 9.02 14.76 -11.48
CA VAL A 371 9.76 14.52 -12.72
C VAL A 371 11.20 14.12 -12.43
N PHE A 372 11.84 14.74 -11.43
CA PHE A 372 13.20 14.39 -11.01
C PHE A 372 13.30 12.94 -10.54
N LEU A 373 12.37 12.48 -9.68
CA LEU A 373 12.33 11.08 -9.21
C LEU A 373 12.16 10.09 -10.37
N HIS A 374 11.28 10.39 -11.32
CA HIS A 374 11.12 9.56 -12.51
C HIS A 374 12.38 9.50 -13.37
N ARG A 375 13.11 10.62 -13.49
CA ARG A 375 14.42 10.66 -14.16
C ARG A 375 15.48 9.85 -13.42
N CYS A 376 15.51 9.88 -12.09
CA CYS A 376 16.39 9.01 -11.30
C CYS A 376 16.08 7.53 -11.55
N LEU A 377 14.80 7.12 -11.53
CA LEU A 377 14.39 5.75 -11.84
C LEU A 377 14.84 5.31 -13.24
N ALA A 378 14.70 6.21 -14.22
CA ALA A 378 15.08 5.97 -15.60
C ALA A 378 16.61 5.84 -15.76
N CYS A 379 17.39 6.76 -15.18
CA CYS A 379 18.83 6.86 -15.38
C CYS A 379 19.63 5.87 -14.52
N TRP A 380 19.23 5.69 -13.26
CA TRP A 380 19.97 4.85 -12.30
C TRP A 380 19.52 3.38 -12.34
N GLY A 381 18.34 3.13 -12.90
CA GLY A 381 17.66 1.85 -12.83
C GLY A 381 16.69 1.79 -11.65
N SER A 382 15.56 1.10 -11.85
CA SER A 382 14.55 0.93 -10.81
C SER A 382 15.13 0.15 -9.61
N PRO A 383 14.82 0.52 -8.35
CA PRO A 383 15.16 -0.28 -7.17
C PRO A 383 14.38 -1.61 -7.11
N LEU A 384 13.34 -1.75 -7.93
CA LEU A 384 12.53 -2.96 -8.01
C LEU A 384 12.89 -3.85 -9.21
N ALA A 385 14.13 -3.77 -9.70
CA ALA A 385 14.56 -4.43 -10.92
C ALA A 385 15.80 -5.31 -10.74
N VAL A 386 15.90 -6.30 -11.62
CA VAL A 386 17.09 -7.08 -11.87
C VAL A 386 17.82 -6.47 -13.06
N HIS A 387 19.06 -6.05 -12.84
CA HIS A 387 19.95 -5.49 -13.85
C HIS A 387 21.21 -6.31 -13.99
N VAL A 388 21.86 -6.23 -15.14
CA VAL A 388 23.16 -6.85 -15.40
C VAL A 388 24.10 -5.83 -16.00
N ALA A 389 25.32 -5.77 -15.48
CA ALA A 389 26.39 -4.99 -16.06
C ALA A 389 26.89 -5.68 -17.34
N VAL A 390 27.11 -4.87 -18.39
CA VAL A 390 27.55 -5.38 -19.69
C VAL A 390 29.05 -5.67 -19.70
N GLU A 391 29.82 -4.89 -18.95
CA GLU A 391 31.25 -5.07 -18.79
C GLU A 391 31.56 -6.17 -17.77
N ARG A 392 32.74 -6.79 -17.89
CA ARG A 392 33.18 -7.87 -17.00
C ARG A 392 34.25 -7.36 -16.06
N VAL A 393 34.04 -7.57 -14.77
CA VAL A 393 35.07 -7.40 -13.73
C VAL A 393 35.62 -8.78 -13.38
N ASN A 394 36.94 -8.97 -13.49
CA ASN A 394 37.60 -10.24 -13.17
C ASN A 394 36.99 -11.47 -13.87
N SER A 395 36.58 -11.32 -15.13
CA SER A 395 35.90 -12.36 -15.96
C SER A 395 34.44 -12.68 -15.59
N THR A 396 33.91 -12.12 -14.51
CA THR A 396 32.52 -12.27 -14.08
C THR A 396 31.68 -11.05 -14.45
N LYS A 397 30.40 -11.25 -14.70
CA LYS A 397 29.44 -10.15 -14.84
C LYS A 397 28.84 -9.82 -13.50
N GLU A 398 28.67 -8.54 -13.25
CA GLU A 398 27.95 -8.08 -12.08
C GLU A 398 26.44 -8.06 -12.34
N VAL A 399 25.68 -8.59 -11.40
CA VAL A 399 24.23 -8.67 -11.49
C VAL A 399 23.64 -7.92 -10.31
N ARG A 400 22.82 -6.88 -10.56
CA ARG A 400 22.10 -6.16 -9.50
C ARG A 400 20.68 -6.65 -9.37
N CYS A 401 20.39 -7.36 -8.29
CA CYS A 401 19.05 -7.77 -7.94
C CYS A 401 18.47 -6.78 -6.95
N PHE A 402 17.49 -5.99 -7.39
CA PHE A 402 16.79 -5.02 -6.56
C PHE A 402 17.75 -4.02 -5.89
N GLY A 403 18.65 -3.42 -6.67
CA GLY A 403 19.64 -2.46 -6.17
C GLY A 403 20.84 -3.06 -5.42
N PHE A 404 20.81 -4.36 -5.11
CA PHE A 404 21.89 -5.09 -4.45
C PHE A 404 22.70 -5.85 -5.48
N ALA A 405 24.02 -5.62 -5.56
CA ALA A 405 24.85 -6.37 -6.51
C ALA A 405 25.04 -7.81 -6.03
N THR A 406 25.37 -8.71 -6.93
CA THR A 406 25.70 -10.10 -6.61
C THR A 406 26.87 -10.48 -7.51
N CYS A 407 27.86 -11.13 -6.92
CA CYS A 407 29.05 -11.59 -7.63
C CYS A 407 29.06 -13.12 -7.63
N ARG A 408 28.57 -13.76 -8.71
CA ARG A 408 28.96 -15.11 -9.17
C ARG A 408 28.03 -15.64 -10.27
N ASP A 409 28.63 -16.37 -11.20
CA ASP A 409 27.98 -17.27 -12.17
C ASP A 409 27.50 -18.57 -11.47
N ALA A 410 26.59 -18.51 -10.47
CA ALA A 410 25.70 -19.62 -9.99
C ALA A 410 25.31 -19.61 -8.48
N MET A 411 25.81 -18.73 -7.60
CA MET A 411 25.39 -18.77 -6.17
C MET A 411 25.11 -17.38 -5.57
N LEU A 412 23.86 -17.21 -5.15
CA LEU A 412 23.23 -16.01 -4.58
C LEU A 412 23.59 -15.80 -3.09
N ASP A 413 24.89 -15.78 -2.76
CA ASP A 413 25.27 -15.87 -1.35
C ASP A 413 25.33 -14.52 -0.63
N ALA A 414 25.49 -13.36 -1.30
CA ALA A 414 25.33 -12.06 -0.64
C ALA A 414 25.30 -10.82 -1.60
N PRO A 415 24.60 -9.73 -1.21
CA PRO A 415 24.63 -8.41 -1.85
C PRO A 415 25.99 -7.66 -1.94
N ALA A 416 26.75 -7.70 -3.03
CA ALA A 416 27.87 -6.75 -3.19
C ALA A 416 27.40 -5.28 -3.18
N VAL A 417 28.17 -4.39 -2.54
CA VAL A 417 27.91 -2.95 -2.46
C VAL A 417 28.48 -2.27 -3.70
N TYR A 418 27.69 -1.38 -4.32
CA TYR A 418 28.26 -0.37 -5.20
C TYR A 418 28.72 0.84 -4.38
N PRO A 419 29.89 1.45 -4.67
CA PRO A 419 30.06 2.87 -4.39
C PRO A 419 28.97 3.64 -5.15
N ALA A 420 28.45 4.73 -4.55
CA ALA A 420 27.40 5.60 -5.11
C ALA A 420 27.66 6.06 -6.57
N LYS A 421 28.90 5.91 -7.06
CA LYS A 421 29.32 6.06 -8.44
C LYS A 421 29.68 4.70 -9.03
N SER A 422 28.67 3.95 -9.47
CA SER A 422 28.96 2.93 -10.48
C SER A 422 29.62 3.60 -11.67
N THR A 423 30.54 2.93 -12.37
CA THR A 423 31.10 3.38 -13.66
C THR A 423 30.40 2.75 -14.87
N GLU A 424 29.70 1.63 -14.69
CA GLU A 424 29.13 0.83 -15.78
C GLU A 424 27.61 0.98 -15.94
N ALA A 425 27.14 1.11 -17.18
CA ALA A 425 25.73 1.16 -17.51
C ALA A 425 25.03 -0.19 -17.28
N LEU A 426 23.78 -0.12 -16.81
CA LEU A 426 22.99 -1.28 -16.43
C LEU A 426 21.96 -1.65 -17.49
N LEU A 427 21.97 -2.91 -17.90
CA LEU A 427 20.95 -3.52 -18.73
C LEU A 427 19.80 -4.02 -17.84
N SER A 428 18.59 -3.54 -18.08
CA SER A 428 17.39 -4.03 -17.40
C SER A 428 17.00 -5.40 -17.93
N VAL A 429 17.04 -6.43 -17.08
CA VAL A 429 16.56 -7.78 -17.42
C VAL A 429 15.08 -7.90 -17.13
N LEU A 430 14.66 -7.45 -15.95
CA LEU A 430 13.30 -7.56 -15.48
C LEU A 430 13.05 -6.48 -14.44
N GLU A 431 11.96 -5.74 -14.58
CA GLU A 431 11.63 -4.65 -13.66
C GLU A 431 10.20 -4.81 -13.13
N ILE A 432 10.01 -4.74 -11.82
CA ILE A 432 8.68 -4.63 -11.24
C ILE A 432 8.27 -3.15 -11.22
N GLY A 433 7.05 -2.86 -11.68
CA GLY A 433 6.56 -1.49 -11.75
C GLY A 433 6.44 -0.81 -10.39
N VAL A 434 6.97 0.42 -10.30
CA VAL A 434 6.83 1.31 -9.15
C VAL A 434 5.42 1.88 -9.13
N THR A 435 4.67 1.60 -8.06
CA THR A 435 3.28 2.06 -7.92
C THR A 435 3.23 3.57 -7.62
N PRO A 436 2.12 4.26 -7.93
CA PRO A 436 1.91 5.64 -7.48
C PRO A 436 1.98 5.79 -5.95
N GLY A 437 1.52 4.77 -5.21
CA GLY A 437 1.61 4.73 -3.75
C GLY A 437 3.06 4.68 -3.26
N LEU A 438 3.88 3.83 -3.85
CA LEU A 438 5.32 3.73 -3.55
C LEU A 438 6.05 5.02 -3.88
N LEU A 439 5.76 5.63 -5.05
CA LEU A 439 6.35 6.91 -5.44
C LEU A 439 5.99 8.03 -4.45
N SER A 440 4.75 8.04 -3.96
CA SER A 440 4.31 8.97 -2.90
C SER A 440 5.10 8.78 -1.60
N CYS A 441 5.40 7.54 -1.22
CA CYS A 441 6.23 7.23 -0.05
C CYS A 441 7.68 7.74 -0.23
N ILE A 442 8.28 7.50 -1.40
CA ILE A 442 9.61 8.02 -1.76
C ILE A 442 9.63 9.55 -1.66
N LYS A 443 8.64 10.23 -2.25
CA LYS A 443 8.53 11.70 -2.21
C LYS A 443 8.40 12.24 -0.78
N ARG A 444 7.62 11.58 0.08
CA ARG A 444 7.45 11.96 1.49
C ARG A 444 8.79 11.88 2.22
N CYS A 445 9.55 10.80 2.01
CA CYS A 445 10.88 10.64 2.57
C CYS A 445 11.86 11.72 2.09
N LEU A 446 11.85 12.07 0.79
CA LEU A 446 12.66 13.17 0.25
C LEU A 446 12.34 14.54 0.88
N ASN A 447 11.14 14.73 1.44
CA ASN A 447 10.77 15.98 2.10
C ASN A 447 11.29 16.07 3.54
N THR A 448 11.64 14.94 4.15
CA THR A 448 12.16 14.87 5.53
C THR A 448 13.68 14.72 5.58
N ALA A 449 14.36 14.73 4.43
CA ALA A 449 15.80 14.60 4.37
C ALA A 449 16.49 15.82 5.05
N PRO A 450 17.50 15.58 5.91
CA PRO A 450 18.34 16.66 6.45
C PRO A 450 19.18 17.27 5.33
N ASP A 451 19.78 18.44 5.55
CA ASP A 451 20.75 18.99 4.61
C ASP A 451 22.01 18.11 4.55
N MET A 452 22.50 17.81 3.35
CA MET A 452 23.62 16.88 3.09
C MET A 452 24.62 17.42 2.06
N LEU A 453 24.54 18.71 1.71
CA LEU A 453 25.36 19.34 0.66
C LEU A 453 26.85 19.51 1.02
N GLU A 454 27.26 19.16 2.24
CA GLU A 454 28.65 19.24 2.69
C GLU A 454 29.09 17.97 3.44
N GLU A 455 28.21 16.96 3.50
CA GLU A 455 28.46 15.72 4.21
C GLU A 455 29.12 14.70 3.27
N GLU A 456 30.18 14.04 3.72
CA GLU A 456 30.82 12.97 2.93
C GLU A 456 29.87 11.78 2.78
N GLU A 457 29.22 11.38 3.88
CA GLU A 457 28.30 10.25 3.94
C GLU A 457 26.82 10.68 3.98
N ILE A 458 25.94 9.84 3.46
CA ILE A 458 24.49 10.06 3.55
C ILE A 458 24.00 9.57 4.91
N PRO A 459 23.44 10.43 5.80
CA PRO A 459 22.87 9.97 7.06
C PRO A 459 21.64 9.08 6.85
N CYS A 460 21.45 8.10 7.74
CA CYS A 460 20.24 7.30 7.80
C CYS A 460 19.09 8.10 8.41
N PHE A 461 18.34 8.83 7.57
CA PHE A 461 17.26 9.71 8.03
C PHE A 461 15.84 9.14 7.88
N VAL A 462 15.70 7.95 7.26
CA VAL A 462 14.38 7.36 6.96
C VAL A 462 13.69 6.94 8.26
N GLN A 463 12.51 7.49 8.53
CA GLN A 463 11.76 7.26 9.76
C GLN A 463 10.96 5.94 9.72
N GLN A 464 10.69 5.36 10.89
CA GLN A 464 9.93 4.09 11.03
C GLN A 464 8.58 4.09 10.31
N ASP A 465 7.80 5.16 10.43
CA ASP A 465 6.50 5.27 9.74
C ASP A 465 6.65 5.28 8.21
N THR A 466 7.72 5.90 7.71
CA THR A 466 8.02 5.94 6.27
C THR A 466 8.44 4.56 5.77
N VAL A 467 9.30 3.86 6.52
CA VAL A 467 9.67 2.47 6.20
C VAL A 467 8.46 1.55 6.23
N SER A 468 7.52 1.76 7.16
CA SER A 468 6.29 0.97 7.24
C SER A 468 5.36 1.19 6.04
N ALA A 469 5.26 2.44 5.55
CA ALA A 469 4.52 2.75 4.32
C ALA A 469 5.20 2.18 3.06
N VAL A 470 6.54 2.24 2.97
CA VAL A 470 7.31 1.60 1.89
C VAL A 470 7.16 0.08 1.94
N GLN A 471 7.25 -0.53 3.13
CA GLN A 471 7.05 -1.95 3.35
C GLN A 471 5.68 -2.39 2.82
N LEU A 472 4.61 -1.68 3.21
CA LEU A 472 3.28 -1.96 2.69
C LEU A 472 3.31 -1.98 1.16
N GLU A 473 3.76 -0.92 0.49
CA GLU A 473 3.75 -0.84 -0.97
C GLU A 473 4.61 -1.92 -1.65
N CYS A 474 5.70 -2.36 -1.02
CA CYS A 474 6.49 -3.50 -1.46
C CYS A 474 5.73 -4.83 -1.31
N GLU A 475 5.06 -5.06 -0.18
CA GLU A 475 4.18 -6.23 0.03
C GLU A 475 3.05 -6.26 -1.01
N ARG A 476 2.40 -5.12 -1.24
CA ARG A 476 1.37 -4.94 -2.28
C ARG A 476 1.92 -5.31 -3.65
N THR A 477 3.09 -4.78 -4.00
CA THR A 477 3.74 -5.02 -5.29
C THR A 477 3.95 -6.51 -5.54
N VAL A 478 4.49 -7.25 -4.56
CA VAL A 478 4.73 -8.70 -4.66
C VAL A 478 3.42 -9.49 -4.66
N ALA A 479 2.46 -9.14 -3.81
CA ALA A 479 1.17 -9.82 -3.71
C ALA A 479 0.39 -9.77 -5.04
N PHE A 480 0.51 -8.66 -5.77
CA PHE A 480 -0.28 -8.36 -6.96
C PHE A 480 0.33 -8.79 -8.29
N LEU A 481 1.58 -9.26 -8.31
CA LEU A 481 2.14 -9.97 -9.46
C LEU A 481 1.23 -11.13 -9.90
N THR A 482 1.15 -11.36 -11.22
CA THR A 482 0.40 -12.51 -11.76
C THR A 482 1.11 -13.83 -11.41
N LYS A 483 0.41 -14.97 -11.55
CA LYS A 483 1.04 -16.27 -11.32
C LYS A 483 2.23 -16.48 -12.28
N GLU A 484 2.08 -16.04 -13.53
CA GLU A 484 3.12 -16.09 -14.55
C GLU A 484 4.31 -15.19 -14.21
N ASP A 485 4.06 -13.94 -13.81
CA ASP A 485 5.12 -13.01 -13.38
C ASP A 485 5.92 -13.55 -12.19
N LYS A 486 5.22 -14.14 -11.20
CA LYS A 486 5.87 -14.79 -10.05
C LYS A 486 6.72 -15.97 -10.49
N GLN A 487 6.22 -16.79 -11.42
CA GLN A 487 6.98 -17.93 -11.95
C GLN A 487 8.21 -17.47 -12.72
N ARG A 488 8.07 -16.44 -13.55
CA ARG A 488 9.17 -15.84 -14.33
C ARG A 488 10.22 -15.22 -13.43
N LEU A 489 9.82 -14.43 -12.44
CA LEU A 489 10.75 -13.87 -11.46
C LEU A 489 11.46 -14.97 -10.66
N CYS A 490 10.73 -15.99 -10.19
CA CYS A 490 11.32 -17.13 -9.49
C CYS A 490 12.27 -17.93 -10.38
N ALA A 491 11.98 -18.10 -11.67
CA ALA A 491 12.84 -18.82 -12.60
C ALA A 491 14.14 -18.04 -12.84
N LEU A 492 14.03 -16.73 -13.09
CA LEU A 492 15.18 -15.84 -13.21
C LEU A 492 16.06 -15.93 -11.97
N LEU A 493 15.48 -15.73 -10.77
CA LEU A 493 16.23 -15.77 -9.50
C LEU A 493 16.78 -17.17 -9.14
N LYS A 494 16.41 -18.25 -9.85
CA LYS A 494 16.95 -19.60 -9.61
C LYS A 494 18.16 -19.92 -10.49
N ASP A 495 18.16 -19.42 -11.71
CA ASP A 495 19.23 -19.62 -12.70
C ASP A 495 19.49 -18.29 -13.40
N MET A 496 20.35 -17.47 -12.79
CA MET A 496 20.69 -16.16 -13.32
C MET A 496 21.61 -16.26 -14.55
N ASP A 497 22.37 -17.35 -14.71
CA ASP A 497 23.37 -17.48 -15.77
C ASP A 497 22.71 -17.70 -17.14
N THR A 498 21.64 -18.51 -17.17
CA THR A 498 20.89 -18.79 -18.40
C THR A 498 19.57 -18.01 -18.47
N GLY A 499 18.98 -17.68 -17.32
CA GLY A 499 17.67 -17.03 -17.22
C GLY A 499 17.61 -15.63 -17.80
N PHE A 500 18.74 -14.95 -18.02
CA PHE A 500 18.77 -13.67 -18.74
C PHE A 500 18.34 -13.80 -20.20
N SER A 501 18.64 -14.91 -20.86
CA SER A 501 18.40 -15.07 -22.30
C SER A 501 16.91 -15.02 -22.66
N ASP A 502 16.07 -15.65 -21.83
CA ASP A 502 14.62 -15.65 -22.00
C ASP A 502 13.97 -14.28 -21.72
N ASN A 503 14.72 -13.38 -21.06
CA ASN A 503 14.22 -12.09 -20.62
C ASN A 503 14.74 -10.93 -21.47
N LEU A 504 15.73 -11.11 -22.34
CA LEU A 504 16.39 -10.03 -23.10
C LEU A 504 16.04 -10.09 -24.58
N SER A 505 16.06 -8.94 -25.24
CA SER A 505 16.06 -8.91 -26.71
C SER A 505 17.34 -9.52 -27.26
N ASN A 506 17.29 -10.10 -28.47
CA ASN A 506 18.47 -10.64 -29.14
C ASN A 506 19.62 -9.62 -29.21
N LYS A 507 19.30 -8.34 -29.45
CA LYS A 507 20.30 -7.27 -29.54
C LYS A 507 20.98 -7.00 -28.20
N ALA A 508 20.20 -6.90 -27.13
CA ALA A 508 20.72 -6.72 -25.78
C ALA A 508 21.53 -7.94 -25.31
N TYR A 509 21.04 -9.16 -25.60
CA TYR A 509 21.72 -10.41 -25.27
C TYR A 509 23.07 -10.57 -25.99
N GLU A 510 23.13 -10.23 -27.28
CA GLU A 510 24.38 -10.21 -28.05
C GLU A 510 25.39 -9.21 -27.47
N ARG A 511 24.95 -7.99 -27.11
CA ARG A 511 25.82 -7.02 -26.42
C ARG A 511 26.34 -7.56 -25.10
N LEU A 512 25.46 -8.17 -24.32
CA LEU A 512 25.83 -8.80 -23.05
C LEU A 512 26.87 -9.91 -23.25
N ARG A 513 26.84 -10.67 -24.36
CA ARG A 513 27.81 -11.76 -24.62
C ARG A 513 29.18 -11.28 -25.11
N ARG A 514 29.26 -10.13 -25.78
CA ARG A 514 30.52 -9.60 -26.33
C ARG A 514 31.55 -9.37 -25.22
N SER A 515 32.80 -9.76 -25.48
CA SER A 515 33.93 -9.54 -24.57
C SER A 515 34.57 -8.18 -24.87
N PRO A 516 34.96 -7.37 -23.85
CA PRO A 516 35.53 -6.04 -24.08
C PRO A 516 36.80 -6.04 -24.96
N SER A 517 37.50 -7.19 -25.08
CA SER A 517 38.77 -7.33 -25.80
C SER A 517 38.68 -7.32 -27.34
N THR A 518 37.49 -7.20 -27.94
CA THR A 518 37.32 -7.28 -29.42
C THR A 518 36.56 -6.11 -30.06
N SER A 519 36.32 -5.01 -29.34
CA SER A 519 35.63 -3.86 -29.93
C SER A 519 36.63 -2.81 -30.46
N PRO A 520 36.51 -2.34 -31.72
CA PRO A 520 36.95 -0.98 -32.06
C PRO A 520 36.24 -0.02 -31.10
N GLN A 521 36.89 1.10 -30.72
CA GLN A 521 36.29 2.15 -29.89
C GLN A 521 34.81 2.28 -30.21
N MET A 522 33.95 2.02 -29.22
CA MET A 522 32.52 2.19 -29.37
C MET A 522 32.31 3.54 -30.04
N SER A 523 31.61 3.58 -31.19
CA SER A 523 31.15 4.84 -31.73
C SER A 523 30.44 5.54 -30.58
N ALA A 524 30.91 6.71 -30.17
CA ALA A 524 30.27 7.51 -29.14
C ALA A 524 28.92 7.93 -29.72
N GLU A 525 27.92 7.06 -29.55
CA GLU A 525 26.56 7.33 -29.99
C GLU A 525 26.10 8.57 -29.23
N SER A 526 25.78 9.62 -29.97
CA SER A 526 25.42 10.89 -29.38
C SER A 526 23.97 10.88 -28.90
N PHE A 527 23.64 11.76 -27.96
CA PHE A 527 22.25 11.99 -27.57
C PHE A 527 21.37 12.42 -28.75
N GLU A 528 21.94 13.08 -29.77
CA GLU A 528 21.21 13.45 -30.98
C GLU A 528 20.75 12.22 -31.78
N GLU A 529 21.58 11.18 -31.89
CA GLU A 529 21.16 9.92 -32.53
C GLU A 529 20.00 9.25 -31.77
N LEU A 530 20.05 9.30 -30.43
CA LEU A 530 18.96 8.77 -29.59
C LEU A 530 17.67 9.60 -29.72
N LYS A 531 17.78 10.93 -29.82
CA LYS A 531 16.64 11.83 -30.05
C LYS A 531 16.02 11.60 -31.43
N GLU A 532 16.84 11.45 -32.47
CA GLU A 532 16.36 11.13 -33.81
C GLU A 532 15.63 9.79 -33.83
N TRP A 533 16.17 8.78 -33.14
CA TRP A 533 15.50 7.50 -33.01
C TRP A 533 14.18 7.57 -32.23
N LEU A 534 14.10 8.40 -31.19
CA LEU A 534 12.87 8.62 -30.42
C LEU A 534 11.78 9.38 -31.19
N ARG A 535 12.16 10.15 -32.21
CA ARG A 535 11.27 11.08 -32.90
C ARG A 535 10.00 10.41 -33.46
N PRO A 536 10.04 9.25 -34.13
CA PRO A 536 8.82 8.59 -34.64
C PRO A 536 7.84 8.21 -33.52
N TRP A 537 8.37 7.76 -32.36
CA TRP A 537 7.61 7.31 -31.19
C TRP A 537 6.97 8.45 -30.40
N THR A 538 7.58 9.64 -30.44
CA THR A 538 7.11 10.82 -29.71
C THR A 538 6.20 11.72 -30.55
N SER A 539 6.33 11.68 -31.87
CA SER A 539 5.57 12.55 -32.79
C SER A 539 4.28 11.95 -33.35
N THR A 540 4.13 10.61 -33.35
CA THR A 540 3.01 9.93 -34.00
C THR A 540 2.23 9.11 -32.96
N ARG A 541 0.93 9.35 -32.81
CA ARG A 541 0.04 8.49 -32.00
C ARG A 541 -0.91 7.74 -32.93
N GLY A 542 -0.82 6.42 -32.97
CA GLY A 542 -1.66 5.56 -33.83
C GLY A 542 -1.51 4.07 -33.53
N THR A 543 -2.47 3.25 -33.98
CA THR A 543 -2.57 1.81 -33.72
C THR A 543 -1.46 0.97 -34.37
N ASP A 544 -0.94 1.38 -35.53
CA ASP A 544 0.12 0.63 -36.26
C ASP A 544 1.47 0.60 -35.52
N MET A 545 1.71 1.60 -34.67
CA MET A 545 2.93 1.71 -33.86
C MET A 545 3.03 0.61 -32.79
N HIS A 546 1.90 0.08 -32.31
CA HIS A 546 1.92 -0.93 -31.26
C HIS A 546 2.38 -2.31 -31.78
N ALA A 547 2.11 -2.62 -33.05
CA ALA A 547 2.61 -3.84 -33.69
C ALA A 547 4.13 -3.77 -33.88
N LEU A 548 4.64 -2.63 -34.37
CA LEU A 548 6.08 -2.39 -34.52
C LEU A 548 6.80 -2.32 -33.17
N ALA A 549 6.15 -1.81 -32.11
CA ALA A 549 6.75 -1.68 -30.78
C ALA A 549 7.17 -3.02 -30.16
N GLN A 550 6.54 -4.14 -30.54
CA GLN A 550 6.91 -5.46 -30.03
C GLN A 550 8.24 -5.96 -30.60
N GLU A 551 8.66 -5.48 -31.77
CA GLU A 551 9.92 -5.84 -32.42
C GLU A 551 11.09 -4.96 -31.97
N VAL A 552 10.81 -3.88 -31.24
CA VAL A 552 11.82 -2.92 -30.77
C VAL A 552 12.57 -3.48 -29.55
N PRO A 553 13.91 -3.53 -29.58
CA PRO A 553 14.72 -3.94 -28.44
C PRO A 553 14.82 -2.81 -27.40
N TRP A 554 13.73 -2.52 -26.69
CA TRP A 554 13.63 -1.41 -25.72
C TRP A 554 14.72 -1.43 -24.65
N ASP A 555 15.13 -2.63 -24.21
CA ASP A 555 16.22 -2.85 -23.26
C ASP A 555 17.59 -2.38 -23.79
N ASP A 556 17.90 -2.64 -25.05
CA ASP A 556 19.11 -2.16 -25.72
C ASP A 556 19.13 -0.63 -25.78
N TYR A 557 18.02 0.00 -26.18
CA TYR A 557 17.92 1.46 -26.25
C TYR A 557 18.01 2.10 -24.86
N LEU A 558 17.36 1.50 -23.86
CA LEU A 558 17.45 1.97 -22.49
C LEU A 558 18.88 1.87 -21.96
N LEU A 559 19.56 0.73 -22.15
CA LEU A 559 20.97 0.56 -21.82
C LEU A 559 21.83 1.64 -22.47
N ARG A 560 21.72 1.84 -23.79
CA ARG A 560 22.49 2.84 -24.54
C ARG A 560 22.28 4.23 -23.98
N SER A 561 21.02 4.63 -23.77
CA SER A 561 20.68 5.95 -23.24
C SER A 561 21.23 6.18 -21.83
N ARG A 562 21.20 5.15 -20.96
CA ARG A 562 21.83 5.19 -19.64
C ARG A 562 23.34 5.33 -19.74
N SER A 563 24.00 4.66 -20.70
CA SER A 563 25.44 4.80 -20.91
C SER A 563 25.84 6.25 -21.23
N VAL A 564 25.09 6.92 -22.11
CA VAL A 564 25.42 8.31 -22.48
C VAL A 564 25.11 9.28 -21.32
N ALA A 565 23.97 9.13 -20.62
CA ALA A 565 23.57 10.03 -19.53
C ALA A 565 24.52 10.03 -18.32
N ARG A 566 25.32 8.98 -18.17
CA ARG A 566 26.28 8.83 -17.07
C ARG A 566 27.53 9.68 -17.24
N GLN A 567 27.74 10.27 -18.41
CA GLN A 567 28.83 11.21 -18.62
C GLN A 567 28.64 12.50 -17.80
N HIS A 568 27.40 12.85 -17.45
CA HIS A 568 27.06 14.07 -16.71
C HIS A 568 26.25 13.75 -15.43
N VAL A 569 26.86 13.06 -14.47
CA VAL A 569 26.23 12.82 -13.16
C VAL A 569 26.26 14.09 -12.31
N LEU A 570 25.11 14.45 -11.74
CA LEU A 570 24.97 15.61 -10.87
C LEU A 570 25.96 15.55 -9.69
N ASN A 571 26.71 16.63 -9.50
CA ASN A 571 27.63 16.82 -8.40
C ASN A 571 27.75 18.31 -8.05
N GLU A 572 28.18 18.62 -6.83
CA GLU A 572 28.22 19.99 -6.31
C GLU A 572 29.21 20.91 -7.03
N SER A 573 30.27 20.33 -7.62
CA SER A 573 31.33 21.07 -8.31
C SER A 573 31.02 21.39 -9.78
N MET A 574 29.93 20.87 -10.33
CA MET A 574 29.63 21.05 -11.76
C MET A 574 29.19 22.48 -12.09
N SER A 575 29.48 22.91 -13.32
CA SER A 575 29.00 24.16 -13.90
C SER A 575 27.48 24.11 -14.18
N TRP A 576 26.89 25.27 -14.40
CA TRP A 576 25.48 25.34 -14.78
C TRP A 576 25.20 24.71 -16.15
N GLU A 577 26.13 24.83 -17.10
CA GLU A 577 26.03 24.22 -18.43
C GLU A 577 26.01 22.69 -18.34
N GLU A 578 26.93 22.10 -17.56
CA GLU A 578 26.95 20.66 -17.30
C GLU A 578 25.68 20.17 -16.58
N CYS A 579 25.14 20.99 -15.66
CA CYS A 579 23.86 20.70 -15.01
C CYS A 579 22.69 20.73 -16.02
N CYS A 580 22.62 21.74 -16.88
CA CYS A 580 21.62 21.80 -17.93
C CYS A 580 21.71 20.59 -18.87
N GLN A 581 22.93 20.22 -19.27
CA GLN A 581 23.19 19.05 -20.10
C GLN A 581 22.70 17.77 -19.39
N ALA A 582 23.09 17.51 -18.14
CA ALA A 582 22.61 16.37 -17.35
C ALA A 582 21.08 16.30 -17.26
N MET A 583 20.43 17.46 -17.12
CA MET A 583 18.97 17.55 -17.05
C MET A 583 18.29 17.34 -18.41
N GLU A 584 18.92 17.68 -19.53
CA GLU A 584 18.40 17.36 -20.86
C GLU A 584 18.57 15.88 -21.18
N GLU A 585 19.74 15.33 -20.90
CA GLU A 585 20.08 13.92 -21.11
C GLU A 585 19.15 13.00 -20.33
N SER A 586 18.92 13.30 -19.05
CA SER A 586 17.98 12.55 -18.22
C SER A 586 16.53 12.59 -18.72
N ASP A 587 16.12 13.65 -19.44
CA ASP A 587 14.80 13.73 -20.06
C ASP A 587 14.66 12.74 -21.23
N VAL A 588 15.71 12.62 -22.04
CA VAL A 588 15.77 11.66 -23.15
C VAL A 588 15.70 10.23 -22.62
N VAL A 589 16.47 9.91 -21.57
CA VAL A 589 16.42 8.59 -20.92
C VAL A 589 15.03 8.33 -20.35
N PHE A 590 14.41 9.32 -19.70
CA PHE A 590 13.06 9.18 -19.15
C PHE A 590 12.00 8.87 -20.22
N LYS A 591 12.08 9.50 -21.41
CA LYS A 591 11.20 9.20 -22.54
C LYS A 591 11.36 7.77 -23.05
N ILE A 592 12.60 7.28 -23.19
CA ILE A 592 12.89 5.89 -23.58
C ILE A 592 12.37 4.93 -22.51
N TYR A 593 12.62 5.24 -21.24
CA TYR A 593 12.15 4.43 -20.12
C TYR A 593 10.63 4.35 -20.07
N THR A 594 9.91 5.44 -20.37
CA THR A 594 8.44 5.43 -20.46
C THR A 594 7.97 4.44 -21.53
N LEU A 595 8.60 4.45 -22.71
CA LEU A 595 8.28 3.49 -23.78
C LEU A 595 8.63 2.05 -23.38
N PHE A 596 9.75 1.83 -22.69
CA PHE A 596 10.08 0.53 -22.10
C PHE A 596 9.00 0.05 -21.12
N GLN A 597 8.52 0.92 -20.23
CA GLN A 597 7.46 0.61 -19.27
C GLN A 597 6.11 0.32 -19.94
N GLU A 598 5.82 0.95 -21.07
CA GLU A 598 4.58 0.75 -21.82
C GLU A 598 4.63 -0.51 -22.69
N MET A 599 5.75 -0.75 -23.36
CA MET A 599 5.83 -1.70 -24.48
C MET A 599 6.64 -2.96 -24.18
N SER A 600 7.56 -2.95 -23.21
CA SER A 600 8.40 -4.12 -22.93
C SER A 600 7.67 -5.18 -22.11
N ALA A 601 7.91 -6.45 -22.47
CA ALA A 601 7.50 -7.61 -21.69
C ALA A 601 8.36 -7.77 -20.42
N GLN A 602 9.53 -7.13 -20.33
CA GLN A 602 10.41 -7.16 -19.14
C GLN A 602 9.83 -6.37 -17.96
N TYR A 603 8.89 -5.47 -18.23
CA TYR A 603 8.25 -4.66 -17.21
C TYR A 603 7.02 -5.38 -16.64
N LEU A 604 7.15 -5.91 -15.43
CA LEU A 604 6.08 -6.57 -14.70
C LEU A 604 5.14 -5.53 -14.12
N ARG A 605 3.83 -5.68 -14.35
CA ARG A 605 2.81 -4.69 -13.97
C ARG A 605 1.90 -5.27 -12.90
N PRO A 606 2.15 -5.02 -11.59
CA PRO A 606 1.25 -5.46 -10.54
C PRO A 606 -0.17 -4.90 -10.76
N THR A 607 -1.17 -5.77 -10.79
CA THR A 607 -2.55 -5.40 -11.17
C THR A 607 -3.44 -5.13 -9.96
N PHE A 608 -3.43 -3.91 -9.43
CA PHE A 608 -4.19 -3.56 -8.21
C PHE A 608 -5.73 -3.52 -8.40
N HIS A 609 -6.21 -3.58 -9.64
CA HIS A 609 -7.62 -3.70 -9.96
C HIS A 609 -7.97 -5.08 -10.54
N PRO A 610 -8.97 -5.79 -10.01
CA PRO A 610 -9.66 -6.82 -10.76
C PRO A 610 -10.52 -6.11 -11.81
N HIS A 611 -10.33 -6.46 -13.08
CA HIS A 611 -11.07 -5.99 -14.27
C HIS A 611 -10.49 -4.77 -14.99
N THR A 612 -9.43 -5.01 -15.78
CA THR A 612 -9.24 -4.35 -17.09
C THR A 612 -8.68 -5.30 -18.15
N THR A 613 -8.67 -6.61 -17.91
CA THR A 613 -8.16 -7.63 -18.85
C THR A 613 -9.25 -8.60 -19.33
N ALA A 614 -10.48 -8.11 -19.52
CA ALA A 614 -11.49 -8.82 -20.30
C ALA A 614 -12.17 -7.87 -21.30
N SER A 615 -11.88 -8.11 -22.58
CA SER A 615 -12.44 -7.50 -23.79
C SER A 615 -11.93 -6.11 -24.24
N VAL A 616 -10.70 -6.10 -24.77
CA VAL A 616 -10.48 -5.49 -26.10
C VAL A 616 -9.99 -6.62 -27.01
N ALA A 617 -10.84 -7.64 -27.14
CA ALA A 617 -10.77 -8.56 -28.27
C ALA A 617 -11.80 -8.03 -29.27
N SER A 618 -11.28 -7.60 -30.41
CA SER A 618 -11.99 -7.19 -31.62
C SER A 618 -13.26 -8.03 -31.88
N ARG A 619 -14.43 -7.40 -31.75
CA ARG A 619 -15.64 -7.68 -32.54
C ARG A 619 -16.50 -6.42 -32.67
N ALA A 620 -16.19 -5.64 -33.68
CA ALA A 620 -17.14 -5.06 -34.63
C ALA A 620 -16.34 -4.63 -35.86
#